data_AF-A0A1F9UNR8-F1
#
_entry.id   AF-A0A1F9UNR8-F1
#
_cell.length_a   1.000
_cell.length_b   1.000
_cell.length_c   1.000
_cell.angle_alpha   90.00
_cell.angle_beta   90.00
_cell.angle_gamma   90.00
#
_symmetry.space_group_name_H-M   'P 1'
#
loop_
_entity.id
_entity.type
_entity.pdbx_description
1 polymer ?
#
loop_
_entity_poly.entity_id
_entity_poly.type
_entity_poly.pdbx_seq_one_letter_code
_entity_poly.pdbx_strand_id
1 'polypeptide(L)'
;MASGFLCQFFITPVYGGQEQKPFIQAARVEAIYHHLVKNHWVPETGLFISFFGTQDRKLVQQASTYDQAAAGILALRLGDIERARGIFHFFRSAWLEGPLKSGREGVSGLANFYNAEFGGDGIEKTIHMGPNAWAGLFAATLGNVTQDKEATEWALKVAHWAAQDLAHSGGAVAMGPMHGADDVPWPKIYSTENNLSYYALLAELLRAPALEAADRQWLEAEKNNLEDWLVTTAFDRLAYTMNRGMNPDGVDRIRALDTITWLISALGPERLNARGIDPDRLMLQAQESFEVSVNGLAGVDPTDQPEADLTFTLITEEVIPRGAAPRTAENGHRMIWYEGLGQYINALNTMAHYSEQAGRPEKALAYTEKALLLTEQFDQAALPNHAAGAAYAYATDGKFFHDGWYPPMDAADGPASSLISAVWRCYAGLGIDPLAGKDIAGVPAVDISAPKIARVNRPRPSVLYGASDDMVIQAWQHLQQGDTDRAIQQAQATIAEWSEWALKLQEKKARKVGHLVEYSGLPEQRKEIFSYWALNDVAAAHFILGKAFDQKRHHPQAAGAFQQIVQNYSLAQIWDPRGWFWSPVTSIGEEFVSADPRHYGDILPQMLAASPNIGNQPF
;
A
#
# COMPACT_ATOMS: atom_id res chain seq x y z
N MET A 1 -22.26 -50.65 19.86
CA MET A 1 -22.54 -49.75 18.72
C MET A 1 -22.70 -48.36 19.30
N ALA A 2 -21.58 -47.63 19.40
CA ALA A 2 -21.41 -46.52 20.32
C ALA A 2 -21.39 -45.17 19.61
N SER A 3 -22.31 -44.32 20.03
CA SER A 3 -22.37 -42.88 19.88
C SER A 3 -21.19 -42.18 20.58
N GLY A 4 -20.62 -41.16 19.95
CA GLY A 4 -19.62 -40.27 20.56
C GLY A 4 -19.80 -38.84 20.07
N PHE A 5 -20.71 -38.10 20.70
CA PHE A 5 -20.76 -36.63 20.67
C PHE A 5 -19.66 -36.12 21.61
N LEU A 6 -18.64 -35.47 21.07
CA LEU A 6 -17.69 -34.67 21.84
C LEU A 6 -18.14 -33.21 21.79
N CYS A 7 -18.97 -32.81 22.76
CA CYS A 7 -19.13 -31.41 23.12
C CYS A 7 -17.86 -30.98 23.86
N GLN A 8 -17.00 -30.19 23.21
CA GLN A 8 -15.99 -29.41 23.91
C GLN A 8 -16.69 -28.28 24.66
N PHE A 9 -16.66 -28.37 25.99
CA PHE A 9 -17.02 -27.26 26.87
C PHE A 9 -15.97 -26.16 26.71
N PHE A 10 -16.37 -25.01 26.14
CA PHE A 10 -15.59 -23.78 26.25
C PHE A 10 -15.68 -23.31 27.70
N ILE A 11 -14.59 -23.48 28.45
CA ILE A 11 -14.41 -22.83 29.75
C ILE A 11 -13.86 -21.43 29.44
N THR A 12 -14.72 -20.42 29.48
CA THR A 12 -14.28 -19.02 29.48
C THR A 12 -13.55 -18.75 30.79
N PRO A 13 -12.30 -18.22 30.78
CA PRO A 13 -11.62 -17.82 32.01
C PRO A 13 -12.45 -16.73 32.70
N VAL A 14 -12.92 -17.03 33.91
CA VAL A 14 -13.66 -16.07 34.72
C VAL A 14 -12.63 -15.26 35.52
N TYR A 15 -12.26 -14.08 35.01
CA TYR A 15 -11.56 -13.09 35.82
C TYR A 15 -12.51 -12.54 36.89
N GLY A 16 -12.29 -12.90 38.16
CA GLY A 16 -12.93 -12.22 39.31
C GLY A 16 -14.46 -12.33 39.43
N GLY A 17 -15.12 -13.24 38.72
CA GLY A 17 -16.57 -13.44 38.82
C GLY A 17 -17.43 -12.47 38.01
N GLN A 18 -16.82 -11.62 37.16
CA GLN A 18 -17.55 -10.74 36.23
C GLN A 18 -17.45 -11.25 34.79
N GLU A 19 -18.55 -11.14 34.06
CA GLU A 19 -18.63 -11.47 32.64
C GLU A 19 -17.68 -10.54 31.86
N GLN A 20 -16.70 -11.11 31.14
CA GLN A 20 -15.73 -10.32 30.38
C GLN A 20 -16.45 -9.56 29.26
N LYS A 21 -16.44 -8.22 29.36
CA LYS A 21 -16.95 -7.33 28.30
C LYS A 21 -16.11 -7.55 27.03
N PRO A 22 -16.72 -7.78 25.86
CA PRO A 22 -15.96 -7.96 24.63
C PRO A 22 -15.29 -6.64 24.21
N PHE A 23 -14.11 -6.72 23.57
CA PHE A 23 -13.39 -5.57 23.02
C PHE A 23 -14.10 -4.94 21.81
N ILE A 24 -15.06 -5.65 21.22
CA ILE A 24 -15.96 -5.10 20.22
C ILE A 24 -17.29 -5.83 20.24
N GLN A 25 -18.37 -5.12 19.96
CA GLN A 25 -19.68 -5.73 19.79
C GLN A 25 -19.84 -6.27 18.36
N ALA A 26 -20.53 -7.41 18.20
CA ALA A 26 -20.82 -7.99 16.88
C ALA A 26 -21.43 -6.96 15.92
N ALA A 27 -22.46 -6.23 16.36
CA ALA A 27 -23.12 -5.20 15.55
C ALA A 27 -22.16 -4.09 15.08
N ARG A 28 -21.10 -3.79 15.84
CA ARG A 28 -20.09 -2.81 15.44
C ARG A 28 -19.16 -3.37 14.37
N VAL A 29 -18.72 -4.62 14.49
CA VAL A 29 -17.94 -5.28 13.43
C VAL A 29 -18.76 -5.40 12.15
N GLU A 30 -20.03 -5.78 12.25
CA GLU A 30 -20.95 -5.83 11.10
C GLU A 30 -21.07 -4.45 10.44
N ALA A 31 -21.22 -3.38 11.23
CA ALA A 31 -21.29 -2.01 10.72
C ALA A 31 -20.00 -1.61 10.00
N ILE A 32 -18.84 -1.86 10.60
CA ILE A 32 -17.52 -1.58 10.00
C ILE A 32 -17.36 -2.35 8.68
N TYR A 33 -17.54 -3.66 8.70
CA TYR A 33 -17.38 -4.48 7.51
C TYR A 33 -18.39 -4.11 6.41
N HIS A 34 -19.62 -3.77 6.80
CA HIS A 34 -20.61 -3.26 5.87
C HIS A 34 -20.18 -1.94 5.22
N HIS A 35 -19.60 -1.02 5.99
CA HIS A 35 -19.04 0.22 5.45
C HIS A 35 -17.88 -0.06 4.48
N LEU A 36 -16.97 -0.97 4.83
CA LEU A 36 -15.85 -1.36 3.95
C LEU A 36 -16.37 -1.92 2.62
N VAL A 37 -17.26 -2.90 2.66
CA VAL A 37 -17.81 -3.48 1.43
C VAL A 37 -18.61 -2.47 0.64
N LYS A 38 -19.46 -1.66 1.28
CA LYS A 38 -20.31 -0.70 0.57
C LYS A 38 -19.53 0.42 -0.12
N ASN A 39 -18.47 0.92 0.52
CA ASN A 39 -17.82 2.15 0.08
C ASN A 39 -16.43 1.89 -0.51
N HIS A 40 -15.67 0.95 0.03
CA HIS A 40 -14.31 0.70 -0.42
C HIS A 40 -14.23 -0.34 -1.53
N TRP A 41 -15.05 -1.41 -1.48
CA TRP A 41 -14.97 -2.50 -2.45
C TRP A 41 -15.36 -2.09 -3.88
N VAL A 42 -14.58 -2.54 -4.84
CA VAL A 42 -14.78 -2.40 -6.28
C VAL A 42 -14.98 -3.80 -6.87
N PRO A 43 -16.23 -4.20 -7.17
CA PRO A 43 -16.55 -5.56 -7.62
C PRO A 43 -15.82 -5.98 -8.91
N GLU A 44 -15.54 -5.04 -9.80
CA GLU A 44 -14.89 -5.29 -11.08
C GLU A 44 -13.49 -5.90 -10.97
N THR A 45 -12.70 -5.39 -10.04
CA THR A 45 -11.32 -5.84 -9.81
C THR A 45 -11.22 -6.78 -8.62
N GLY A 46 -12.23 -6.77 -7.74
CA GLY A 46 -12.21 -7.47 -6.46
C GLY A 46 -11.48 -6.69 -5.35
N LEU A 47 -10.90 -5.54 -5.66
CA LEU A 47 -10.10 -4.75 -4.72
C LEU A 47 -10.94 -3.80 -3.87
N PHE A 48 -10.37 -3.31 -2.79
CA PHE A 48 -10.88 -2.25 -1.93
C PHE A 48 -10.02 -1.02 -2.07
N ILE A 49 -10.64 0.16 -2.19
CA ILE A 49 -9.93 1.43 -2.11
C ILE A 49 -9.38 1.62 -0.70
N SER A 50 -8.10 1.96 -0.57
CA SER A 50 -7.44 2.18 0.73
C SER A 50 -8.00 3.41 1.46
N PHE A 51 -8.24 4.51 0.74
CA PHE A 51 -8.62 5.80 1.31
C PHE A 51 -9.90 6.35 0.69
N PHE A 52 -11.04 5.83 1.12
CA PHE A 52 -12.34 6.24 0.55
C PHE A 52 -12.70 7.66 0.99
N GLY A 53 -13.11 8.49 0.03
CA GLY A 53 -13.54 9.86 0.26
C GLY A 53 -12.40 10.88 0.32
N THR A 54 -11.14 10.50 0.09
CA THR A 54 -10.05 11.50 0.06
C THR A 54 -10.17 12.47 -1.11
N GLN A 55 -9.75 13.73 -0.90
CA GLN A 55 -9.55 14.72 -1.97
C GLN A 55 -8.18 14.59 -2.64
N ASP A 56 -7.29 13.75 -2.13
CA ASP A 56 -6.03 13.48 -2.80
C ASP A 56 -6.30 12.65 -4.05
N ARG A 57 -6.23 13.32 -5.20
CA ARG A 57 -6.45 12.73 -6.52
C ARG A 57 -5.55 11.53 -6.75
N LYS A 58 -4.32 11.52 -6.21
CA LYS A 58 -3.42 10.37 -6.36
C LYS A 58 -3.87 9.18 -5.55
N LEU A 59 -4.59 9.38 -4.43
CA LEU A 59 -5.00 8.32 -3.50
C LEU A 59 -6.44 7.82 -3.69
N VAL A 60 -7.33 8.62 -4.29
CA VAL A 60 -8.80 8.38 -4.34
C VAL A 60 -9.25 7.04 -4.93
N GLN A 61 -8.39 6.37 -5.70
CA GLN A 61 -8.67 5.09 -6.35
C GLN A 61 -7.59 4.05 -6.07
N GLN A 62 -6.74 4.27 -5.08
CA GLN A 62 -5.60 3.40 -4.84
C GLN A 62 -5.97 2.25 -3.90
N ALA A 63 -5.39 1.09 -4.15
CA ALA A 63 -5.49 -0.13 -3.36
C ALA A 63 -4.07 -0.58 -3.01
N SER A 64 -3.65 -0.34 -1.76
CA SER A 64 -2.39 -0.87 -1.22
C SER A 64 -2.46 -2.38 -1.14
N THR A 65 -1.45 -3.08 -1.67
CA THR A 65 -1.33 -4.54 -1.63
C THR A 65 -1.41 -5.08 -0.21
N TYR A 66 -0.80 -4.38 0.75
CA TYR A 66 -0.89 -4.73 2.16
C TYR A 66 -2.33 -4.65 2.67
N ASP A 67 -3.03 -3.53 2.43
CA ASP A 67 -4.41 -3.37 2.89
C ASP A 67 -5.33 -4.42 2.30
N GLN A 68 -5.12 -4.80 1.04
CA GLN A 68 -5.90 -5.84 0.38
C GLN A 68 -5.70 -7.20 1.05
N ALA A 69 -4.45 -7.56 1.36
CA ALA A 69 -4.13 -8.80 2.04
C ALA A 69 -4.76 -8.84 3.45
N ALA A 70 -4.64 -7.75 4.21
CA ALA A 70 -5.26 -7.61 5.52
C ALA A 70 -6.80 -7.69 5.42
N ALA A 71 -7.43 -6.98 4.48
CA ALA A 71 -8.87 -7.07 4.26
C ALA A 71 -9.32 -8.50 3.86
N GLY A 72 -8.51 -9.21 3.08
CA GLY A 72 -8.74 -10.60 2.70
C GLY A 72 -8.74 -11.55 3.90
N ILE A 73 -7.78 -11.42 4.82
CA ILE A 73 -7.74 -12.21 6.06
C ILE A 73 -8.97 -11.91 6.94
N LEU A 74 -9.37 -10.64 7.07
CA LEU A 74 -10.61 -10.29 7.78
C LEU A 74 -11.84 -10.90 7.10
N ALA A 75 -11.93 -10.85 5.77
CA ALA A 75 -13.04 -11.45 5.01
C ALA A 75 -13.14 -12.96 5.27
N LEU A 76 -12.02 -13.69 5.26
CA LEU A 76 -11.98 -15.12 5.62
C LEU A 76 -12.51 -15.36 7.03
N ARG A 77 -12.09 -14.54 8.00
CA ARG A 77 -12.53 -14.67 9.38
C ARG A 77 -14.03 -14.43 9.54
N LEU A 78 -14.60 -13.53 8.75
CA LEU A 78 -16.05 -13.27 8.73
C LEU A 78 -16.82 -14.27 7.85
N GLY A 79 -16.16 -15.27 7.25
CA GLY A 79 -16.78 -16.27 6.39
C GLY A 79 -17.14 -15.77 4.99
N ASP A 80 -16.63 -14.60 4.58
CA ASP A 80 -16.81 -14.05 3.24
C ASP A 80 -15.74 -14.55 2.27
N ILE A 81 -15.84 -15.85 2.00
CA ILE A 81 -14.86 -16.56 1.18
C ILE A 81 -14.84 -16.04 -0.26
N GLU A 82 -15.98 -15.60 -0.80
CA GLU A 82 -16.08 -15.09 -2.17
C GLU A 82 -15.28 -13.79 -2.35
N ARG A 83 -15.40 -12.83 -1.43
CA ARG A 83 -14.60 -11.58 -1.52
C ARG A 83 -13.12 -11.85 -1.30
N ALA A 84 -12.76 -12.74 -0.37
CA ALA A 84 -11.37 -13.17 -0.21
C ALA A 84 -10.81 -13.78 -1.51
N ARG A 85 -11.55 -14.70 -2.16
CA ARG A 85 -11.15 -15.29 -3.45
C ARG A 85 -10.98 -14.23 -4.54
N GLY A 86 -11.83 -13.21 -4.59
CA GLY A 86 -11.69 -12.09 -5.51
C GLY A 86 -10.34 -11.38 -5.38
N ILE A 87 -9.91 -11.05 -4.16
CA ILE A 87 -8.61 -10.45 -3.88
C ILE A 87 -7.46 -11.39 -4.30
N PHE A 88 -7.57 -12.69 -3.96
CA PHE A 88 -6.55 -13.68 -4.33
C PHE A 88 -6.40 -13.81 -5.86
N HIS A 89 -7.52 -13.88 -6.60
CA HIS A 89 -7.49 -13.95 -8.05
C HIS A 89 -6.86 -12.72 -8.68
N PHE A 90 -7.11 -11.53 -8.11
CA PHE A 90 -6.40 -10.32 -8.52
C PHE A 90 -4.90 -10.46 -8.31
N PHE A 91 -4.43 -10.79 -7.10
CA PHE A 91 -3.01 -10.94 -6.81
C PHE A 91 -2.32 -11.96 -7.72
N ARG A 92 -2.94 -13.12 -7.94
CA ARG A 92 -2.39 -14.13 -8.84
C ARG A 92 -2.22 -13.60 -10.26
N SER A 93 -3.23 -12.90 -10.77
CA SER A 93 -3.19 -12.34 -12.13
C SER A 93 -2.13 -11.24 -12.24
N ALA A 94 -2.11 -10.30 -11.29
CA ALA A 94 -1.12 -9.22 -11.24
C ALA A 94 0.31 -9.75 -11.10
N TRP A 95 0.53 -10.83 -10.34
CA TRP A 95 1.84 -11.49 -10.24
C TRP A 95 2.32 -12.04 -11.59
N LEU A 96 1.42 -12.64 -12.36
CA LEU A 96 1.76 -13.23 -13.67
C LEU A 96 2.03 -12.15 -14.73
N GLU A 97 1.30 -11.03 -14.66
CA GLU A 97 1.43 -9.92 -15.59
C GLU A 97 2.63 -9.02 -15.28
N GLY A 98 3.01 -8.88 -14.00
CA GLY A 98 4.08 -7.99 -13.55
C GLY A 98 5.38 -8.07 -14.36
N PRO A 99 5.98 -9.28 -14.53
CA PRO A 99 7.19 -9.47 -15.32
C PRO A 99 7.07 -9.12 -16.81
N LEU A 100 5.86 -8.93 -17.33
CA LEU A 100 5.58 -8.55 -18.72
C LEU A 100 5.42 -7.03 -18.88
N LYS A 101 5.31 -6.28 -17.77
CA LYS A 101 5.12 -4.82 -17.80
C LYS A 101 6.45 -4.09 -18.03
N SER A 102 6.36 -2.98 -18.74
CA SER A 102 7.52 -2.13 -19.03
C SER A 102 8.12 -1.56 -17.75
N GLY A 103 9.45 -1.63 -17.59
CA GLY A 103 10.15 -1.20 -16.38
C GLY A 103 10.21 -2.27 -15.28
N ARG A 104 9.63 -3.45 -15.51
CA ARG A 104 9.62 -4.60 -14.60
C ARG A 104 9.93 -5.91 -15.34
N GLU A 105 10.50 -5.84 -16.53
CA GLU A 105 10.72 -7.01 -17.38
C GLU A 105 11.53 -8.08 -16.66
N GLY A 106 10.94 -9.28 -16.51
CA GLY A 106 11.56 -10.41 -15.83
C GLY A 106 11.60 -10.32 -14.30
N VAL A 107 11.03 -9.28 -13.70
CA VAL A 107 11.00 -9.11 -12.24
C VAL A 107 9.65 -9.53 -11.67
N SER A 108 9.66 -10.65 -10.95
CA SER A 108 8.51 -11.17 -10.20
C SER A 108 8.17 -10.31 -8.98
N GLY A 109 6.91 -10.37 -8.57
CA GLY A 109 6.38 -9.66 -7.40
C GLY A 109 5.16 -8.81 -7.72
N LEU A 110 4.47 -8.33 -6.69
CA LEU A 110 3.37 -7.39 -6.75
C LEU A 110 3.88 -5.97 -6.53
N ALA A 111 3.28 -5.01 -7.24
CA ALA A 111 3.44 -3.59 -6.93
C ALA A 111 2.90 -3.28 -5.53
N ASN A 112 3.43 -2.26 -4.87
CA ASN A 112 2.93 -1.82 -3.57
C ASN A 112 1.49 -1.30 -3.65
N PHE A 113 1.13 -0.64 -4.76
CA PHE A 113 -0.22 -0.16 -5.01
C PHE A 113 -0.74 -0.61 -6.37
N TYR A 114 -2.06 -0.74 -6.45
CA TYR A 114 -2.84 -0.89 -7.68
C TYR A 114 -3.94 0.16 -7.74
N ASN A 115 -4.43 0.49 -8.94
CA ASN A 115 -5.68 1.23 -9.05
C ASN A 115 -6.87 0.26 -8.86
N ALA A 116 -7.73 0.53 -7.88
CA ALA A 116 -8.87 -0.31 -7.54
C ALA A 116 -9.95 -0.35 -8.63
N GLU A 117 -10.09 0.69 -9.45
CA GLU A 117 -11.17 0.81 -10.46
C GLU A 117 -10.85 0.03 -11.75
N PHE A 118 -9.57 -0.08 -12.14
CA PHE A 118 -9.17 -0.76 -13.39
C PHE A 118 -8.05 -1.79 -13.24
N GLY A 119 -7.46 -1.97 -12.06
CA GLY A 119 -6.53 -3.06 -11.75
C GLY A 119 -5.09 -2.88 -12.24
N GLY A 120 -4.76 -1.73 -12.86
CA GLY A 120 -3.39 -1.39 -13.26
C GLY A 120 -2.49 -1.11 -12.06
N ASP A 121 -1.18 -1.01 -12.30
CA ASP A 121 -0.23 -0.63 -11.24
C ASP A 121 -0.62 0.77 -10.71
N GLY A 122 -0.49 0.98 -9.41
CA GLY A 122 -0.93 2.19 -8.74
C GLY A 122 0.13 3.28 -8.71
N ILE A 123 -0.02 4.18 -7.75
CA ILE A 123 0.91 5.29 -7.52
C ILE A 123 2.33 4.84 -7.13
N GLU A 124 2.47 3.64 -6.57
CA GLU A 124 3.75 3.11 -6.14
C GLU A 124 3.97 1.73 -6.78
N LYS A 125 4.83 1.71 -7.81
CA LYS A 125 5.13 0.51 -8.62
C LYS A 125 6.33 -0.28 -8.10
N THR A 126 6.91 0.14 -6.97
CA THR A 126 8.00 -0.55 -6.30
C THR A 126 7.54 -1.95 -5.86
N ILE A 127 8.48 -2.89 -5.88
CA ILE A 127 8.23 -4.28 -5.50
C ILE A 127 8.89 -4.52 -4.16
N HIS A 128 8.11 -4.37 -3.09
CA HIS A 128 8.62 -4.59 -1.75
C HIS A 128 8.24 -5.95 -1.18
N MET A 129 9.17 -6.53 -0.43
CA MET A 129 9.01 -7.81 0.24
C MET A 129 7.87 -7.78 1.26
N GLY A 130 7.70 -6.70 2.03
CA GLY A 130 6.63 -6.59 3.05
C GLY A 130 5.22 -6.80 2.49
N PRO A 131 4.73 -5.93 1.57
CA PRO A 131 3.41 -6.10 0.97
C PRO A 131 3.23 -7.44 0.25
N ASN A 132 4.29 -7.95 -0.40
CA ASN A 132 4.26 -9.27 -1.04
C ASN A 132 4.16 -10.41 -0.01
N ALA A 133 4.89 -10.33 1.10
CA ALA A 133 4.81 -11.30 2.20
C ALA A 133 3.42 -11.30 2.83
N TRP A 134 2.78 -10.13 2.98
CA TRP A 134 1.37 -10.04 3.41
C TRP A 134 0.41 -10.69 2.41
N ALA A 135 0.58 -10.46 1.11
CA ALA A 135 -0.23 -11.12 0.08
C ALA A 135 -0.04 -12.66 0.13
N GLY A 136 1.20 -13.13 0.30
CA GLY A 136 1.51 -14.54 0.53
C GLY A 136 0.87 -15.08 1.81
N LEU A 137 0.95 -14.34 2.92
CA LEU A 137 0.37 -14.71 4.22
C LEU A 137 -1.15 -14.86 4.09
N PHE A 138 -1.80 -13.92 3.42
CA PHE A 138 -3.22 -14.02 3.10
C PHE A 138 -3.54 -15.28 2.27
N ALA A 139 -2.76 -15.56 1.22
CA ALA A 139 -2.97 -16.76 0.40
C ALA A 139 -2.73 -18.06 1.17
N ALA A 140 -1.74 -18.11 2.05
CA ALA A 140 -1.49 -19.25 2.94
C ALA A 140 -2.69 -19.46 3.89
N THR A 141 -3.19 -18.38 4.50
CA THR A 141 -4.39 -18.41 5.35
C THR A 141 -5.63 -18.87 4.56
N LEU A 142 -5.84 -18.37 3.34
CA LEU A 142 -6.91 -18.81 2.45
C LEU A 142 -6.82 -20.31 2.17
N GLY A 143 -5.62 -20.80 1.83
CA GLY A 143 -5.35 -22.21 1.61
C GLY A 143 -5.63 -23.07 2.84
N ASN A 144 -5.20 -22.63 4.03
CA ASN A 144 -5.43 -23.33 5.29
C ASN A 144 -6.92 -23.38 5.67
N VAL A 145 -7.62 -22.25 5.56
CA VAL A 145 -9.05 -22.15 5.91
C VAL A 145 -9.94 -22.91 4.93
N THR A 146 -9.66 -22.82 3.62
CA THR A 146 -10.55 -23.34 2.57
C THR A 146 -10.08 -24.63 1.92
N GLN A 147 -8.89 -25.13 2.30
CA GLN A 147 -8.21 -26.27 1.68
C GLN A 147 -7.94 -26.03 0.17
N ASP A 148 -7.76 -24.77 -0.22
CA ASP A 148 -7.45 -24.37 -1.58
C ASP A 148 -5.96 -24.56 -1.87
N LYS A 149 -5.66 -25.62 -2.63
CA LYS A 149 -4.29 -25.96 -3.02
C LYS A 149 -3.63 -24.88 -3.87
N GLU A 150 -4.38 -24.20 -4.74
CA GLU A 150 -3.84 -23.16 -5.60
C GLU A 150 -3.35 -21.97 -4.76
N ALA A 151 -4.10 -21.62 -3.71
CA ALA A 151 -3.71 -20.57 -2.77
C ALA A 151 -2.44 -20.95 -1.99
N THR A 152 -2.35 -22.18 -1.48
CA THR A 152 -1.14 -22.68 -0.79
C THR A 152 0.07 -22.72 -1.72
N GLU A 153 -0.07 -23.23 -2.95
CA GLU A 153 1.02 -23.29 -3.94
C GLU A 153 1.48 -21.88 -4.34
N TRP A 154 0.55 -20.93 -4.49
CA TRP A 154 0.91 -19.55 -4.79
C TRP A 154 1.61 -18.88 -3.60
N ALA A 155 1.18 -19.12 -2.37
CA ALA A 155 1.88 -18.63 -1.17
C ALA A 155 3.31 -19.19 -1.07
N LEU A 156 3.52 -20.47 -1.38
CA LEU A 156 4.86 -21.07 -1.49
C LEU A 156 5.70 -20.38 -2.56
N LYS A 157 5.10 -20.05 -3.71
CA LYS A 157 5.79 -19.30 -4.77
C LYS A 157 6.25 -17.92 -4.30
N VAL A 158 5.45 -17.21 -3.51
CA VAL A 158 5.84 -15.93 -2.90
C VAL A 158 7.02 -16.13 -1.93
N ALA A 159 6.97 -17.16 -1.09
CA ALA A 159 8.05 -17.46 -0.16
C ALA A 159 9.36 -17.84 -0.88
N HIS A 160 9.28 -18.63 -1.96
CA HIS A 160 10.43 -18.93 -2.81
C HIS A 160 11.00 -17.70 -3.48
N TRP A 161 10.16 -16.81 -4.01
CA TRP A 161 10.60 -15.53 -4.57
C TRP A 161 11.40 -14.72 -3.54
N ALA A 162 10.89 -14.59 -2.30
CA ALA A 162 11.62 -13.90 -1.25
C ALA A 162 12.95 -14.59 -0.91
N ALA A 163 12.97 -15.92 -0.84
CA ALA A 163 14.16 -16.71 -0.51
C ALA A 163 15.23 -16.76 -1.62
N GLN A 164 14.85 -16.63 -2.88
CA GLN A 164 15.73 -16.94 -4.03
C GLN A 164 16.03 -15.72 -4.90
N ASP A 165 15.08 -14.80 -5.04
CA ASP A 165 15.20 -13.68 -5.97
C ASP A 165 15.61 -12.38 -5.27
N LEU A 166 15.51 -12.33 -3.94
CA LEU A 166 15.95 -11.20 -3.12
C LEU A 166 17.30 -11.46 -2.47
N ALA A 167 18.05 -10.40 -2.21
CA ALA A 167 19.34 -10.51 -1.54
C ALA A 167 19.15 -10.80 -0.05
N HIS A 168 20.06 -11.59 0.53
CA HIS A 168 20.08 -11.89 1.96
C HIS A 168 21.29 -11.28 2.67
N SER A 169 21.10 -10.94 3.94
CA SER A 169 22.19 -10.56 4.85
C SER A 169 21.95 -11.12 6.24
N GLY A 170 22.77 -12.10 6.64
CA GLY A 170 22.73 -12.69 7.98
C GLY A 170 21.39 -13.35 8.35
N GLY A 171 20.59 -13.76 7.36
CA GLY A 171 19.25 -14.33 7.53
C GLY A 171 18.10 -13.37 7.17
N ALA A 172 18.35 -12.06 7.13
CA ALA A 172 17.38 -11.07 6.66
C ALA A 172 17.25 -11.11 5.14
N VAL A 173 16.07 -10.76 4.65
CA VAL A 173 15.77 -10.58 3.23
C VAL A 173 15.64 -9.10 2.90
N ALA A 174 16.21 -8.70 1.76
CA ALA A 174 16.19 -7.32 1.29
C ALA A 174 14.76 -6.84 1.00
N MET A 175 14.57 -5.51 1.05
CA MET A 175 13.31 -4.82 0.85
C MET A 175 12.73 -5.09 -0.52
N GLY A 176 13.55 -5.27 -1.56
CA GLY A 176 13.06 -5.50 -2.92
C GLY A 176 14.18 -5.82 -3.91
N PRO A 177 13.83 -6.28 -5.12
CA PRO A 177 14.80 -6.77 -6.12
C PRO A 177 15.45 -5.64 -6.94
N MET A 178 14.91 -4.42 -6.90
CA MET A 178 15.29 -3.31 -7.78
C MET A 178 15.55 -2.03 -7.01
N HIS A 179 16.30 -1.09 -7.60
CA HIS A 179 16.42 0.25 -7.04
C HIS A 179 15.08 1.01 -7.19
N GLY A 180 14.79 1.88 -6.23
CA GLY A 180 13.57 2.69 -6.21
C GLY A 180 13.59 3.86 -7.19
N ALA A 181 12.47 4.59 -7.21
CA ALA A 181 12.49 5.98 -7.66
C ALA A 181 13.53 6.73 -6.78
N ASP A 182 14.37 7.55 -7.40
CA ASP A 182 15.51 8.23 -6.77
C ASP A 182 16.71 7.35 -6.37
N ASP A 183 16.87 6.19 -7.01
CA ASP A 183 18.03 5.29 -6.85
C ASP A 183 18.17 4.70 -5.43
N VAL A 184 17.07 4.67 -4.68
CA VAL A 184 17.05 4.05 -3.36
C VAL A 184 17.43 2.56 -3.48
N PRO A 185 18.48 2.09 -2.79
CA PRO A 185 19.04 0.77 -3.04
C PRO A 185 18.28 -0.33 -2.28
N TRP A 186 17.00 -0.56 -2.60
CA TRP A 186 16.17 -1.59 -1.94
C TRP A 186 16.80 -3.00 -1.86
N PRO A 187 17.62 -3.46 -2.83
CA PRO A 187 18.34 -4.74 -2.71
C PRO A 187 19.40 -4.79 -1.59
N LYS A 188 19.65 -3.66 -0.93
CA LYS A 188 20.63 -3.50 0.15
C LYS A 188 20.02 -2.96 1.45
N ILE A 189 18.69 -2.84 1.51
CA ILE A 189 17.97 -2.39 2.69
C ILE A 189 17.20 -3.58 3.26
N TYR A 190 17.32 -3.82 4.56
CA TYR A 190 16.72 -4.95 5.27
C TYR A 190 15.84 -4.39 6.39
N SER A 191 14.55 -4.18 6.09
CA SER A 191 13.58 -3.64 7.06
C SER A 191 13.17 -4.71 8.06
N THR A 192 13.17 -4.37 9.35
CA THR A 192 12.70 -5.25 10.43
C THR A 192 11.22 -5.60 10.26
N GLU A 193 10.38 -4.61 9.95
CA GLU A 193 8.94 -4.77 9.73
C GLU A 193 8.64 -5.76 8.59
N ASN A 194 9.28 -5.57 7.43
CA ASN A 194 9.07 -6.45 6.29
C ASN A 194 9.55 -7.88 6.61
N ASN A 195 10.67 -8.02 7.31
CA ASN A 195 11.20 -9.32 7.69
C ASN A 195 10.29 -10.02 8.73
N LEU A 196 9.60 -9.28 9.59
CA LEU A 196 8.54 -9.84 10.45
C LEU A 196 7.33 -10.33 9.63
N SER A 197 6.94 -9.61 8.57
CA SER A 197 5.88 -10.07 7.64
C SER A 197 6.28 -11.38 6.95
N TYR A 198 7.53 -11.48 6.50
CA TYR A 198 8.03 -12.70 5.88
C TYR A 198 8.12 -13.86 6.87
N TYR A 199 8.55 -13.61 8.11
CA TYR A 199 8.51 -14.60 9.18
C TYR A 199 7.09 -15.15 9.38
N ALA A 200 6.08 -14.27 9.41
CA ALA A 200 4.68 -14.65 9.55
C ALA A 200 4.18 -15.52 8.37
N LEU A 201 4.52 -15.16 7.13
CA LEU A 201 4.24 -15.99 5.96
C LEU A 201 4.84 -17.40 6.10
N LEU A 202 6.13 -17.50 6.44
CA LEU A 202 6.79 -18.80 6.63
C LEU A 202 6.11 -19.62 7.74
N ALA A 203 5.74 -18.97 8.84
CA ALA A 203 5.03 -19.61 9.95
C ALA A 203 3.64 -20.13 9.53
N GLU A 204 2.87 -19.36 8.76
CA GLU A 204 1.55 -19.76 8.28
C GLU A 204 1.63 -20.91 7.26
N LEU A 205 2.61 -20.87 6.35
CA LEU A 205 2.87 -21.98 5.41
C LEU A 205 3.19 -23.29 6.13
N LEU A 206 3.97 -23.24 7.21
CA LEU A 206 4.31 -24.42 8.01
C LEU A 206 3.07 -25.07 8.69
N ARG A 207 1.95 -24.35 8.81
CA ARG A 207 0.67 -24.90 9.30
C ARG A 207 -0.11 -25.65 8.23
N ALA A 208 0.24 -25.50 6.95
CA ALA A 208 -0.45 -26.17 5.87
C ALA A 208 -0.30 -27.70 6.00
N PRO A 209 -1.42 -28.45 6.10
CA PRO A 209 -1.37 -29.91 6.28
C PRO A 209 -0.88 -30.62 5.02
N ALA A 210 -1.09 -30.01 3.85
CA ALA A 210 -0.73 -30.57 2.55
C ALA A 210 0.72 -30.23 2.11
N LEU A 211 1.52 -29.65 3.00
CA LEU A 211 2.89 -29.25 2.68
C LEU A 211 3.82 -30.47 2.58
N GLU A 212 4.56 -30.55 1.47
CA GLU A 212 5.53 -31.63 1.24
C GLU A 212 6.68 -31.58 2.26
N ALA A 213 7.29 -32.73 2.55
CA ALA A 213 8.35 -32.83 3.57
C ALA A 213 9.58 -31.97 3.24
N ALA A 214 9.94 -31.91 1.94
CA ALA A 214 11.04 -31.06 1.47
C ALA A 214 10.72 -29.57 1.66
N ASP A 215 9.47 -29.18 1.42
CA ASP A 215 9.02 -27.79 1.60
C ASP A 215 9.06 -27.37 3.06
N ARG A 216 8.56 -28.24 3.94
CA ARG A 216 8.61 -28.03 5.38
C ARG A 216 10.03 -27.83 5.88
N GLN A 217 10.96 -28.67 5.45
CA GLN A 217 12.35 -28.60 5.90
C GLN A 217 13.01 -27.26 5.52
N TRP A 218 12.84 -26.79 4.28
CA TRP A 218 13.46 -25.53 3.87
C TRP A 218 12.77 -24.33 4.54
N LEU A 219 11.43 -24.34 4.66
CA LEU A 219 10.67 -23.28 5.33
C LEU A 219 11.11 -23.13 6.80
N GLU A 220 11.31 -24.25 7.50
CA GLU A 220 11.82 -24.23 8.88
C GLU A 220 13.23 -23.63 8.95
N ALA A 221 14.12 -24.01 8.04
CA ALA A 221 15.48 -23.48 8.00
C ALA A 221 15.49 -21.97 7.72
N GLU A 222 14.73 -21.52 6.71
CA GLU A 222 14.62 -20.10 6.34
C GLU A 222 14.03 -19.28 7.49
N LYS A 223 12.94 -19.77 8.10
CA LYS A 223 12.29 -19.09 9.23
C LYS A 223 13.24 -18.97 10.43
N ASN A 224 14.05 -19.99 10.70
CA ASN A 224 15.00 -19.96 11.81
C ASN A 224 16.16 -18.99 11.55
N ASN A 225 16.71 -18.94 10.32
CA ASN A 225 17.73 -17.97 9.95
C ASN A 225 17.24 -16.52 10.11
N LEU A 226 15.99 -16.29 9.69
CA LEU A 226 15.33 -15.00 9.83
C LEU A 226 15.08 -14.62 11.29
N GLU A 227 14.64 -15.58 12.11
CA GLU A 227 14.49 -15.40 13.56
C GLU A 227 15.81 -14.99 14.21
N ASP A 228 16.90 -15.67 13.85
CA ASP A 228 18.23 -15.40 14.37
C ASP A 228 18.62 -13.96 14.06
N TRP A 229 18.45 -13.53 12.81
CA TRP A 229 18.70 -12.13 12.43
C TRP A 229 17.86 -11.14 13.25
N LEU A 230 16.56 -11.40 13.43
CA LEU A 230 15.68 -10.52 14.20
C LEU A 230 16.18 -10.34 15.65
N VAL A 231 16.62 -11.41 16.31
CA VAL A 231 17.00 -11.38 17.73
C VAL A 231 18.49 -11.09 17.99
N THR A 232 19.34 -11.13 16.96
CA THR A 232 20.78 -10.81 17.10
C THR A 232 21.21 -9.52 16.42
N THR A 233 20.49 -9.10 15.38
CA THR A 233 20.88 -7.96 14.54
C THR A 233 19.84 -6.85 14.57
N ALA A 234 18.56 -7.17 14.36
CA ALA A 234 17.51 -6.16 14.44
C ALA A 234 17.28 -5.68 15.88
N PHE A 235 17.39 -6.57 16.87
CA PHE A 235 17.31 -6.22 18.28
C PHE A 235 18.66 -5.74 18.86
N ASP A 236 18.73 -4.48 19.29
CA ASP A 236 19.87 -3.94 20.04
C ASP A 236 19.76 -4.34 21.52
N ARG A 237 20.58 -5.32 21.94
CA ARG A 237 20.59 -5.81 23.34
C ARG A 237 21.09 -4.78 24.35
N LEU A 238 21.91 -3.81 23.94
CA LEU A 238 22.45 -2.79 24.84
C LEU A 238 21.45 -1.68 25.08
N ALA A 239 20.87 -1.15 23.99
CA ALA A 239 19.80 -0.14 24.07
C ALA A 239 18.46 -0.76 24.51
N TYR A 240 18.32 -2.07 24.33
CA TYR A 240 17.09 -2.82 24.53
C TYR A 240 15.95 -2.34 23.62
N THR A 241 16.27 -2.12 22.35
CA THR A 241 15.36 -1.55 21.37
C THR A 241 15.39 -2.31 20.06
N MET A 242 14.28 -2.35 19.36
CA MET A 242 14.25 -2.77 17.96
C MET A 242 14.75 -1.64 17.06
N ASN A 243 15.69 -1.96 16.18
CA ASN A 243 16.12 -1.10 15.10
C ASN A 243 15.12 -1.22 13.94
N ARG A 244 14.88 -0.12 13.19
CA ARG A 244 14.02 -0.14 12.00
C ARG A 244 14.53 -1.08 10.92
N GLY A 245 15.85 -1.29 10.87
CA GLY A 245 16.47 -2.27 9.98
C GLY A 245 17.96 -2.05 9.78
N MET A 246 18.45 -2.46 8.62
CA MET A 246 19.80 -2.15 8.14
C MET A 246 19.74 -1.58 6.73
N ASN A 247 20.64 -0.66 6.41
CA ASN A 247 20.82 -0.06 5.10
C ASN A 247 22.33 0.00 4.77
N PRO A 248 22.73 0.52 3.59
CA PRO A 248 24.15 0.63 3.24
C PRO A 248 25.01 1.45 4.21
N ASP A 249 24.41 2.36 4.98
CA ASP A 249 25.09 3.20 5.97
C ASP A 249 25.19 2.52 7.35
N GLY A 250 24.54 1.36 7.52
CA GLY A 250 24.61 0.52 8.72
C GLY A 250 23.24 0.25 9.34
N VAL A 251 23.22 0.11 10.67
CA VAL A 251 21.98 -0.13 11.42
C VAL A 251 21.16 1.14 11.47
N ASP A 252 19.91 1.06 11.02
CA ASP A 252 18.93 2.14 11.12
C ASP A 252 18.30 2.12 12.50
N ARG A 253 18.72 3.07 13.34
CA ARG A 253 18.35 3.16 14.75
C ARG A 253 17.05 3.94 14.99
N ILE A 254 16.35 4.36 13.94
CA ILE A 254 15.02 4.96 14.09
C ILE A 254 14.12 3.93 14.79
N ARG A 255 13.36 4.39 15.78
CA ARG A 255 12.42 3.56 16.52
C ARG A 255 11.06 3.69 15.87
N ALA A 256 10.48 2.55 15.49
CA ALA A 256 9.14 2.48 14.95
C ALA A 256 8.30 1.49 15.76
N LEU A 257 7.04 1.83 16.02
CA LEU A 257 6.14 1.05 16.88
C LEU A 257 5.93 -0.38 16.34
N ASP A 258 5.70 -0.49 15.03
CA ASP A 258 5.48 -1.74 14.31
C ASP A 258 6.61 -2.77 14.56
N THR A 259 7.87 -2.34 14.63
CA THR A 259 8.99 -3.25 14.92
C THR A 259 8.88 -3.96 16.27
N ILE A 260 8.14 -3.39 17.23
CA ILE A 260 7.90 -4.01 18.54
C ILE A 260 6.57 -4.79 18.53
N THR A 261 5.48 -4.17 18.07
CA THR A 261 4.16 -4.81 18.09
C THR A 261 4.13 -6.04 17.18
N TRP A 262 4.73 -5.97 15.99
CA TRP A 262 4.83 -7.10 15.07
C TRP A 262 5.81 -8.16 15.54
N LEU A 263 6.85 -7.79 16.30
CA LEU A 263 7.76 -8.78 16.90
C LEU A 263 7.03 -9.62 17.95
N ILE A 264 6.25 -8.99 18.84
CA ILE A 264 5.43 -9.70 19.84
C ILE A 264 4.38 -10.57 19.15
N SER A 265 3.74 -10.04 18.11
CA SER A 265 2.69 -10.72 17.36
C SER A 265 3.23 -11.91 16.53
N ALA A 266 4.28 -11.73 15.74
CA ALA A 266 4.83 -12.78 14.87
C ALA A 266 5.60 -13.89 15.62
N LEU A 267 6.47 -13.54 16.58
CA LEU A 267 7.28 -14.53 17.30
C LEU A 267 6.56 -15.07 18.55
N GLY A 268 5.77 -14.24 19.21
CA GLY A 268 5.15 -14.56 20.50
C GLY A 268 6.07 -14.30 21.69
N PRO A 269 5.51 -13.87 22.84
CA PRO A 269 6.28 -13.51 24.03
C PRO A 269 7.04 -14.70 24.65
N GLU A 270 6.52 -15.93 24.57
CA GLU A 270 7.21 -17.12 25.07
C GLU A 270 8.50 -17.37 24.28
N ARG A 271 8.42 -17.23 22.95
CA ARG A 271 9.57 -17.43 22.07
C ARG A 271 10.61 -16.33 22.28
N LEU A 272 10.18 -15.07 22.40
CA LEU A 272 11.08 -13.95 22.71
C LEU A 272 11.82 -14.18 24.02
N ASN A 273 11.09 -14.56 25.08
CA ASN A 273 11.69 -14.86 26.38
C ASN A 273 12.71 -16.01 26.29
N ALA A 274 12.39 -17.07 25.53
CA ALA A 274 13.33 -18.17 25.27
C ALA A 274 14.60 -17.75 24.51
N ARG A 275 14.54 -16.66 23.72
CA ARG A 275 15.70 -16.05 23.04
C ARG A 275 16.41 -14.99 23.90
N GLY A 276 16.02 -14.85 25.16
CA GLY A 276 16.59 -13.91 26.12
C GLY A 276 16.14 -12.46 25.91
N ILE A 277 14.96 -12.27 25.31
CA ILE A 277 14.31 -10.97 25.14
C ILE A 277 13.07 -10.97 26.02
N ASP A 278 13.07 -10.15 27.07
CA ASP A 278 11.95 -9.91 27.98
C ASP A 278 10.85 -9.13 27.25
N PRO A 279 9.72 -9.78 26.95
CA PRO A 279 8.63 -9.14 26.22
C PRO A 279 7.94 -8.05 27.03
N ASP A 280 8.01 -8.09 28.36
CA ASP A 280 7.43 -7.03 29.19
C ASP A 280 8.24 -5.73 29.09
N ARG A 281 9.57 -5.85 29.02
CA ARG A 281 10.45 -4.70 28.85
C ARG A 281 10.32 -4.09 27.44
N LEU A 282 10.07 -4.91 26.42
CA LEU A 282 9.70 -4.41 25.09
C LEU A 282 8.40 -3.60 25.12
N MET A 283 7.36 -4.08 25.80
CA MET A 283 6.11 -3.33 25.94
C MET A 283 6.27 -2.04 26.73
N LEU A 284 7.11 -2.04 27.77
CA LEU A 284 7.42 -0.81 28.50
C LEU A 284 8.10 0.22 27.57
N GLN A 285 9.04 -0.22 26.74
CA GLN A 285 9.69 0.65 25.76
C GLN A 285 8.69 1.19 24.74
N ALA A 286 7.75 0.35 24.27
CA ALA A 286 6.71 0.77 23.35
C ALA A 286 5.82 1.85 23.99
N GLN A 287 5.40 1.63 25.23
CA GLN A 287 4.66 2.61 26.02
C GLN A 287 5.42 3.94 26.14
N GLU A 288 6.68 3.91 26.57
CA GLU A 288 7.47 5.12 26.81
C GLU A 288 7.80 5.89 25.52
N SER A 289 7.95 5.19 24.40
CA SER A 289 8.40 5.79 23.14
C SER A 289 7.24 6.29 22.27
N PHE A 290 6.12 5.57 22.26
CA PHE A 290 5.09 5.73 21.23
C PHE A 290 3.72 6.14 21.77
N GLU A 291 3.42 5.96 23.06
CA GLU A 291 2.11 6.42 23.57
C GLU A 291 2.01 7.93 23.62
N VAL A 292 0.87 8.42 23.13
CA VAL A 292 0.63 9.85 22.95
C VAL A 292 -0.82 10.18 23.28
N SER A 293 -1.07 11.45 23.58
CA SER A 293 -2.41 12.01 23.71
C SER A 293 -2.55 13.18 22.76
N VAL A 294 -3.56 13.13 21.90
CA VAL A 294 -3.83 14.15 20.89
C VAL A 294 -5.29 14.53 21.01
N ASN A 295 -5.56 15.82 21.26
CA ASN A 295 -6.92 16.35 21.44
C ASN A 295 -7.75 15.60 22.51
N GLY A 296 -7.09 15.13 23.57
CA GLY A 296 -7.72 14.39 24.67
C GLY A 296 -7.99 12.91 24.38
N LEU A 297 -7.65 12.42 23.19
CA LEU A 297 -7.68 10.99 22.86
C LEU A 297 -6.31 10.37 23.11
N ALA A 298 -6.27 9.21 23.78
CA ALA A 298 -5.05 8.44 23.91
C ALA A 298 -4.85 7.51 22.70
N GLY A 299 -3.60 7.37 22.27
CA GLY A 299 -3.24 6.49 21.15
C GLY A 299 -1.74 6.26 21.09
N VAL A 300 -1.26 5.95 19.89
CA VAL A 300 0.16 5.70 19.62
C VAL A 300 0.61 6.41 18.35
N ASP A 301 1.85 6.90 18.36
CA ASP A 301 2.53 7.47 17.21
C ASP A 301 3.38 6.39 16.52
N PRO A 302 3.54 6.42 15.19
CA PRO A 302 4.41 5.49 14.46
C PRO A 302 5.87 5.58 14.92
N THR A 303 6.35 6.76 15.33
CA THR A 303 7.76 7.04 15.61
C THR A 303 7.96 7.58 17.02
N ASP A 304 9.21 7.58 17.48
CA ASP A 304 9.58 8.22 18.74
C ASP A 304 9.62 9.76 18.61
N GLN A 305 9.79 10.43 19.75
CA GLN A 305 9.80 11.90 19.84
C GLN A 305 10.90 12.57 18.99
N PRO A 306 12.16 12.10 18.97
CA PRO A 306 13.18 12.69 18.11
C PRO A 306 12.83 12.67 16.61
N GLU A 307 12.31 11.55 16.10
CA GLU A 307 11.89 11.46 14.70
C GLU A 307 10.67 12.35 14.42
N ALA A 308 9.76 12.47 15.38
CA ALA A 308 8.62 13.39 15.31
C ALA A 308 9.06 14.86 15.21
N ASP A 309 10.05 15.27 16.00
CA ASP A 309 10.62 16.63 15.99
C ASP A 309 11.35 16.92 14.67
N LEU A 310 12.12 15.95 14.16
CA LEU A 310 12.78 16.06 12.86
C LEU A 310 11.74 16.22 11.74
N THR A 311 10.70 15.39 11.77
CA THR A 311 9.60 15.42 10.81
C THR A 311 8.89 16.77 10.82
N PHE A 312 8.59 17.31 12.00
CA PHE A 312 8.00 18.64 12.14
C PHE A 312 8.88 19.74 11.53
N THR A 313 10.18 19.71 11.82
CA THR A 313 11.14 20.72 11.35
C THR A 313 11.16 20.80 9.82
N LEU A 314 11.24 19.65 9.15
CA LEU A 314 11.23 19.58 7.68
C LEU A 314 9.93 20.09 7.06
N ILE A 315 8.77 19.78 7.67
CA ILE A 315 7.47 20.31 7.20
C ILE A 315 7.43 21.83 7.29
N THR A 316 8.04 22.44 8.32
CA THR A 316 8.04 23.90 8.44
C THR A 316 9.00 24.60 7.48
N GLU A 317 10.04 23.90 7.02
CA GLU A 317 11.02 24.40 6.06
C GLU A 317 10.55 24.22 4.60
N GLU A 318 9.81 23.16 4.29
CA GLU A 318 9.14 22.97 3.01
C GLU A 318 7.87 23.84 2.95
N VAL A 319 7.70 24.68 1.92
CA VAL A 319 6.38 25.28 1.63
C VAL A 319 5.42 24.10 1.49
N ILE A 320 4.36 24.03 2.31
CA ILE A 320 3.43 22.90 2.33
C ILE A 320 2.38 23.06 1.20
N PRO A 321 2.47 22.34 0.05
CA PRO A 321 1.42 22.40 -0.97
C PRO A 321 0.23 21.49 -0.67
N ARG A 322 0.35 20.52 0.26
CA ARG A 322 -0.73 19.58 0.60
C ARG A 322 -1.31 20.00 1.95
N GLY A 323 -2.56 20.45 2.00
CA GLY A 323 -3.21 21.10 3.15
C GLY A 323 -3.34 20.32 4.46
N ALA A 324 -2.43 19.40 4.77
CA ALA A 324 -2.27 18.81 6.09
C ALA A 324 -1.70 19.85 7.06
N ALA A 325 -2.32 19.98 8.23
CA ALA A 325 -1.73 20.75 9.32
C ALA A 325 -0.44 20.05 9.79
N PRO A 326 0.65 20.79 10.05
CA PRO A 326 1.82 20.21 10.68
C PRO A 326 1.47 19.67 12.06
N ARG A 327 2.23 18.68 12.53
CA ARG A 327 2.14 18.19 13.90
C ARG A 327 2.26 19.39 14.87
N THR A 328 1.40 19.53 15.87
CA THR A 328 1.40 20.75 16.71
C THR A 328 2.36 20.62 17.90
N ALA A 329 2.96 21.74 18.32
CA ALA A 329 3.80 21.78 19.52
C ALA A 329 3.02 21.40 20.79
N GLU A 330 1.70 21.63 20.82
CA GLU A 330 0.81 21.25 21.92
C GLU A 330 0.81 19.74 22.19
N ASN A 331 0.97 18.93 21.14
CA ASN A 331 1.06 17.47 21.24
C ASN A 331 2.52 16.98 21.24
N GLY A 332 3.50 17.86 21.47
CA GLY A 332 4.92 17.54 21.31
C GLY A 332 5.24 17.09 19.88
N HIS A 333 4.61 17.68 18.86
CA HIS A 333 4.73 17.23 17.48
C HIS A 333 4.36 15.75 17.30
N ARG A 334 3.42 15.19 18.07
CA ARG A 334 2.97 13.80 17.92
C ARG A 334 1.59 13.69 17.27
N MET A 335 1.29 12.50 16.74
CA MET A 335 0.00 12.15 16.14
C MET A 335 -0.49 10.77 16.63
N ILE A 336 -1.78 10.49 16.49
CA ILE A 336 -2.32 9.13 16.66
C ILE A 336 -2.39 8.44 15.30
N TRP A 337 -1.72 7.29 15.17
CA TRP A 337 -1.83 6.37 14.06
C TRP A 337 -2.78 5.22 14.40
N TYR A 338 -3.93 5.17 13.73
CA TYR A 338 -5.04 4.29 14.13
C TYR A 338 -4.79 2.81 13.79
N GLU A 339 -4.11 2.52 12.69
CA GLU A 339 -3.64 1.16 12.42
C GLU A 339 -2.67 0.69 13.52
N GLY A 340 -1.66 1.49 13.84
CA GLY A 340 -0.70 1.19 14.90
C GLY A 340 -1.37 1.01 16.26
N LEU A 341 -2.43 1.78 16.54
CA LEU A 341 -3.24 1.62 17.75
C LEU A 341 -3.89 0.24 17.81
N GLY A 342 -4.45 -0.25 16.71
CA GLY A 342 -5.00 -1.61 16.64
C GLY A 342 -3.92 -2.69 16.83
N GLN A 343 -2.75 -2.52 16.21
CA GLN A 343 -1.60 -3.41 16.41
C GLN A 343 -1.15 -3.44 17.87
N TYR A 344 -1.11 -2.28 18.52
CA TYR A 344 -0.69 -2.15 19.91
C TYR A 344 -1.68 -2.78 20.89
N ILE A 345 -3.00 -2.62 20.66
CA ILE A 345 -4.05 -3.31 21.42
C ILE A 345 -3.90 -4.83 21.29
N ASN A 346 -3.62 -5.35 20.09
CA ASN A 346 -3.34 -6.77 19.90
C ASN A 346 -2.11 -7.23 20.69
N ALA A 347 -1.00 -6.49 20.64
CA ALA A 347 0.19 -6.82 21.42
C ALA A 347 -0.10 -6.84 22.94
N LEU A 348 -0.88 -5.88 23.45
CA LEU A 348 -1.32 -5.86 24.85
C LEU A 348 -2.17 -7.09 25.20
N ASN A 349 -3.11 -7.49 24.35
CA ASN A 349 -3.93 -8.69 24.56
C ASN A 349 -3.07 -9.97 24.56
N THR A 350 -2.11 -10.08 23.64
CA THR A 350 -1.14 -11.20 23.61
C THR A 350 -0.33 -11.24 24.90
N MET A 351 0.10 -10.09 25.42
CA MET A 351 0.86 -9.97 26.66
C MET A 351 0.02 -10.23 27.91
N ALA A 352 -1.27 -9.92 27.89
CA ALA A 352 -2.21 -10.28 28.93
C ALA A 352 -2.29 -11.81 29.05
N HIS A 353 -2.52 -12.51 27.94
CA HIS A 353 -2.57 -13.96 27.91
C HIS A 353 -1.26 -14.62 28.37
N TYR A 354 -0.13 -14.15 27.86
CA TYR A 354 1.19 -14.63 28.30
C TYR A 354 1.41 -14.45 29.81
N SER A 355 1.01 -13.29 30.34
CA SER A 355 1.12 -13.02 31.78
C SER A 355 0.23 -13.94 32.61
N GLU A 356 -0.97 -14.27 32.12
CA GLU A 356 -1.85 -15.25 32.76
C GLU A 356 -1.23 -16.65 32.78
N GLN A 357 -0.72 -17.14 31.64
CA GLN A 357 -0.04 -18.44 31.55
C GLN A 357 1.20 -18.51 32.44
N ALA A 358 1.91 -17.41 32.60
CA ALA A 358 3.07 -17.29 33.48
C ALA A 358 2.71 -17.17 34.98
N GLY A 359 1.42 -17.24 35.35
CA GLY A 359 0.96 -17.14 36.74
C GLY A 359 1.09 -15.72 37.32
N ARG A 360 0.98 -14.69 36.48
CA ARG A 360 1.10 -13.26 36.84
C ARG A 360 -0.24 -12.52 36.62
N PRO A 361 -1.30 -12.87 37.38
CA PRO A 361 -2.66 -12.40 37.09
C PRO A 361 -2.83 -10.88 37.23
N GLU A 362 -2.12 -10.23 38.14
CA GLU A 362 -2.14 -8.75 38.29
C GLU A 362 -1.60 -8.06 37.03
N LYS A 363 -0.54 -8.61 36.42
CA LYS A 363 0.04 -8.08 35.20
C LYS A 363 -0.85 -8.33 33.99
N ALA A 364 -1.45 -9.50 33.92
CA ALA A 364 -2.44 -9.84 32.90
C ALA A 364 -3.64 -8.89 32.95
N LEU A 365 -4.13 -8.57 34.16
CA LEU A 365 -5.19 -7.59 34.38
C LEU A 365 -4.75 -6.19 33.90
N ALA A 366 -3.56 -5.73 34.28
CA ALA A 366 -3.05 -4.43 33.86
C ALA A 366 -2.96 -4.27 32.33
N TYR A 367 -2.49 -5.30 31.62
CA TYR A 367 -2.49 -5.30 30.15
C TYR A 367 -3.90 -5.28 29.57
N THR A 368 -4.82 -6.08 30.14
CA THR A 368 -6.22 -6.13 29.71
C THR A 368 -6.94 -4.79 29.90
N GLU A 369 -6.79 -4.16 31.07
CA GLU A 369 -7.39 -2.85 31.38
C GLU A 369 -6.88 -1.77 30.42
N LYS A 370 -5.59 -1.79 30.11
CA LYS A 370 -4.99 -0.86 29.15
C LYS A 370 -5.51 -1.07 27.74
N ALA A 371 -5.60 -2.33 27.29
CA ALA A 371 -6.15 -2.67 25.99
C ALA A 371 -7.62 -2.23 25.87
N LEU A 372 -8.42 -2.40 26.93
CA LEU A 372 -9.82 -1.96 26.99
C LEU A 372 -9.92 -0.43 26.93
N LEU A 373 -9.09 0.29 27.69
CA LEU A 373 -9.06 1.76 27.65
C LEU A 373 -8.74 2.26 26.23
N LEU A 374 -7.68 1.75 25.60
CA LEU A 374 -7.28 2.15 24.26
C LEU A 374 -8.33 1.75 23.20
N THR A 375 -9.03 0.65 23.41
CA THR A 375 -10.16 0.25 22.55
C THR A 375 -11.31 1.26 22.63
N GLU A 376 -11.64 1.74 23.83
CA GLU A 376 -12.67 2.79 24.00
C GLU A 376 -12.22 4.11 23.36
N GLN A 377 -10.95 4.46 23.45
CA GLN A 377 -10.37 5.64 22.77
C GLN A 377 -10.40 5.50 21.25
N PHE A 378 -10.09 4.30 20.74
CA PHE A 378 -10.21 4.01 19.32
C PHE A 378 -11.67 4.17 18.85
N ASP A 379 -12.64 3.66 19.61
CA ASP A 379 -14.06 3.81 19.26
C ASP A 379 -14.57 5.25 19.30
N GLN A 380 -14.03 6.09 20.20
CA GLN A 380 -14.30 7.53 20.25
C GLN A 380 -13.74 8.27 19.02
N ALA A 381 -12.69 7.74 18.41
CA ALA A 381 -12.09 8.30 17.20
C ALA A 381 -12.84 7.94 15.90
N ALA A 382 -13.92 7.17 15.97
CA ALA A 382 -14.72 6.84 14.80
C ALA A 382 -15.30 8.11 14.14
N LEU A 383 -15.31 8.13 12.81
CA LEU A 383 -15.74 9.29 12.05
C LEU A 383 -17.25 9.56 12.26
N PRO A 384 -17.63 10.78 12.68
CA PRO A 384 -18.99 11.06 13.16
C PRO A 384 -20.06 10.97 12.07
N ASN A 385 -19.67 11.14 10.81
CA ASN A 385 -20.59 11.13 9.66
C ASN A 385 -20.90 9.72 9.13
N HIS A 386 -20.32 8.68 9.74
CA HIS A 386 -20.55 7.29 9.34
C HIS A 386 -21.45 6.57 10.34
N ALA A 387 -22.52 5.97 9.81
CA ALA A 387 -23.51 5.28 10.62
C ALA A 387 -22.86 4.26 11.56
N ALA A 388 -23.29 4.28 12.83
CA ALA A 388 -22.80 3.39 13.88
C ALA A 388 -21.26 3.40 14.05
N GLY A 389 -20.58 4.51 13.72
CA GLY A 389 -19.12 4.69 13.84
C GLY A 389 -18.32 3.68 13.03
N ALA A 390 -18.80 3.34 11.83
CA ALA A 390 -18.25 2.28 11.00
C ALA A 390 -16.94 2.62 10.26
N ALA A 391 -16.41 3.84 10.42
CA ALA A 391 -15.27 4.35 9.67
C ALA A 391 -14.26 5.05 10.58
N TYR A 392 -12.99 5.00 10.19
CA TYR A 392 -11.87 5.55 10.92
C TYR A 392 -10.92 6.26 9.95
N ALA A 393 -10.29 7.34 10.38
CA ALA A 393 -9.21 7.97 9.62
C ALA A 393 -7.95 7.10 9.61
N TYR A 394 -6.99 7.44 8.76
CA TYR A 394 -5.67 6.78 8.78
C TYR A 394 -4.87 7.16 10.04
N ALA A 395 -4.81 8.46 10.32
CA ALA A 395 -4.24 9.04 11.53
C ALA A 395 -4.88 10.40 11.81
N THR A 396 -4.58 11.00 12.96
CA THR A 396 -4.77 12.45 13.16
C THR A 396 -3.79 13.24 12.29
N ASP A 397 -4.06 14.53 12.06
CA ASP A 397 -3.24 15.41 11.22
C ASP A 397 -1.73 15.39 11.57
N GLY A 398 -0.89 15.30 10.54
CA GLY A 398 0.58 15.35 10.67
C GLY A 398 1.31 14.55 9.57
N LYS A 399 2.64 14.51 9.57
CA LYS A 399 3.46 13.65 8.66
C LYS A 399 4.11 12.51 9.44
N PHE A 400 4.09 11.29 8.93
CA PHE A 400 4.51 10.09 9.68
C PHE A 400 6.02 10.00 9.95
N PHE A 401 6.83 10.27 8.94
CA PHE A 401 8.31 10.17 8.99
C PHE A 401 8.94 11.37 8.28
N HIS A 402 10.23 11.62 8.51
CA HIS A 402 10.99 12.69 7.84
C HIS A 402 10.97 12.55 6.30
N ASP A 403 11.14 11.33 5.78
CA ASP A 403 11.07 11.00 4.34
C ASP A 403 9.62 10.92 3.80
N GLY A 404 8.64 10.91 4.72
CA GLY A 404 7.25 11.29 4.47
C GLY A 404 6.25 10.18 4.10
N TRP A 405 5.09 10.25 4.75
CA TRP A 405 3.73 9.96 4.27
C TRP A 405 2.82 10.94 5.01
N TYR A 406 1.76 11.43 4.36
CA TYR A 406 0.74 12.26 5.01
C TYR A 406 -0.56 11.46 5.09
N PRO A 407 -1.37 11.65 6.14
CA PRO A 407 -2.77 11.26 6.12
C PRO A 407 -3.40 11.75 4.82
N PRO A 408 -4.25 10.92 4.18
CA PRO A 408 -4.97 11.34 2.98
C PRO A 408 -5.74 12.63 3.25
N MET A 409 -5.76 13.56 2.29
CA MET A 409 -6.49 14.81 2.46
C MET A 409 -7.98 14.57 2.71
N ASP A 410 -8.51 15.23 3.72
CA ASP A 410 -9.92 15.21 4.12
C ASP A 410 -10.85 15.66 2.99
N ALA A 411 -12.07 15.14 2.99
CA ALA A 411 -13.19 15.69 2.24
C ALA A 411 -13.85 16.86 2.97
N ALA A 412 -14.75 17.55 2.28
CA ALA A 412 -15.57 18.62 2.87
C ALA A 412 -16.45 18.11 4.03
N ASP A 413 -16.76 16.82 4.06
CA ASP A 413 -17.52 16.14 5.09
C ASP A 413 -16.64 15.35 6.10
N GLY A 414 -15.32 15.62 6.12
CA GLY A 414 -14.39 15.11 7.13
C GLY A 414 -13.31 14.19 6.59
N PRO A 415 -12.54 13.55 7.49
CA PRO A 415 -11.41 12.71 7.10
C PRO A 415 -11.78 11.55 6.19
N ALA A 416 -10.85 11.18 5.31
CA ALA A 416 -11.01 10.01 4.46
C ALA A 416 -11.11 8.74 5.32
N SER A 417 -12.02 7.85 4.95
CA SER A 417 -12.13 6.54 5.57
C SER A 417 -10.94 5.67 5.15
N SER A 418 -10.18 5.18 6.13
CA SER A 418 -9.05 4.28 5.96
C SER A 418 -9.49 2.83 6.06
N LEU A 419 -9.21 2.05 5.02
CA LEU A 419 -9.45 0.60 5.00
C LEU A 419 -8.67 -0.08 6.12
N ILE A 420 -7.36 0.19 6.21
CA ILE A 420 -6.47 -0.54 7.11
C ILE A 420 -6.75 -0.23 8.58
N SER A 421 -7.09 1.02 8.92
CA SER A 421 -7.48 1.40 10.29
C SER A 421 -8.73 0.65 10.74
N ALA A 422 -9.73 0.55 9.86
CA ALA A 422 -10.96 -0.18 10.13
C ALA A 422 -10.72 -1.70 10.26
N VAL A 423 -9.86 -2.28 9.42
CA VAL A 423 -9.46 -3.69 9.49
C VAL A 423 -8.75 -3.98 10.82
N TRP A 424 -7.77 -3.16 11.22
CA TRP A 424 -7.06 -3.34 12.49
C TRP A 424 -7.93 -3.10 13.70
N ARG A 425 -8.94 -2.22 13.62
CA ARG A 425 -9.95 -2.10 14.67
C ARG A 425 -10.74 -3.41 14.85
N CYS A 426 -11.11 -4.07 13.74
CA CYS A 426 -11.76 -5.38 13.79
C CYS A 426 -10.82 -6.45 14.35
N TYR A 427 -9.54 -6.46 13.95
CA TYR A 427 -8.55 -7.39 14.50
C TYR A 427 -8.38 -7.24 16.01
N ALA A 428 -8.14 -6.00 16.48
CA ALA A 428 -8.04 -5.68 17.90
C ALA A 428 -9.27 -6.10 18.69
N GLY A 429 -10.46 -5.85 18.13
CA GLY A 429 -11.73 -6.16 18.79
C GLY A 429 -12.06 -7.65 18.86
N LEU A 430 -11.77 -8.38 17.79
CA LEU A 430 -12.05 -9.82 17.67
C LEU A 430 -10.92 -10.69 18.22
N GLY A 431 -9.80 -10.08 18.62
CA GLY A 431 -8.59 -10.79 19.03
C GLY A 431 -7.97 -11.57 17.88
N ILE A 432 -8.00 -11.05 16.66
CA ILE A 432 -7.36 -11.70 15.50
C ILE A 432 -5.93 -11.20 15.43
N ASP A 433 -4.96 -12.09 15.54
CA ASP A 433 -3.56 -11.78 15.30
C ASP A 433 -3.13 -12.37 13.95
N PRO A 434 -3.11 -11.56 12.87
CA PRO A 434 -2.81 -12.05 11.53
C PRO A 434 -1.36 -12.54 11.38
N LEU A 435 -0.39 -11.94 12.08
CA LEU A 435 1.02 -12.37 11.98
C LEU A 435 1.29 -13.63 12.81
N ALA A 436 0.59 -13.79 13.93
CA ALA A 436 0.60 -15.04 14.66
C ALA A 436 -0.18 -16.16 13.94
N GLY A 437 -1.06 -15.81 12.99
CA GLY A 437 -1.97 -16.72 12.27
C GLY A 437 -2.92 -17.49 13.18
N LYS A 438 -3.30 -16.90 14.32
CA LYS A 438 -4.23 -17.49 15.29
C LYS A 438 -4.99 -16.41 16.05
N ASP A 439 -6.12 -16.79 16.64
CA ASP A 439 -6.83 -15.93 17.58
C ASP A 439 -6.02 -15.78 18.88
N ILE A 440 -6.09 -14.60 19.49
CA ILE A 440 -5.49 -14.29 20.79
C ILE A 440 -6.37 -14.92 21.87
N ALA A 441 -5.85 -15.92 22.55
CA ALA A 441 -6.54 -16.56 23.64
C ALA A 441 -6.84 -15.56 24.79
N GLY A 442 -8.02 -15.68 25.39
CA GLY A 442 -8.48 -14.77 26.44
C GLY A 442 -9.24 -13.54 25.92
N VAL A 443 -9.24 -13.27 24.61
CA VAL A 443 -10.20 -12.32 24.00
C VAL A 443 -11.53 -13.05 23.78
N PRO A 444 -12.67 -12.53 24.28
CA PRO A 444 -13.97 -13.18 24.10
C PRO A 444 -14.30 -13.34 22.61
N ALA A 445 -14.60 -14.57 22.20
CA ALA A 445 -15.07 -14.84 20.84
C ALA A 445 -16.42 -14.15 20.60
N VAL A 446 -16.55 -13.54 19.43
CA VAL A 446 -17.79 -12.92 18.96
C VAL A 446 -18.30 -13.75 17.80
N ASP A 447 -19.48 -14.36 17.95
CA ASP A 447 -20.13 -15.05 16.84
C ASP A 447 -20.62 -14.02 15.82
N ILE A 448 -20.00 -14.02 14.66
CA ILE A 448 -20.27 -13.05 13.60
C ILE A 448 -20.00 -13.68 12.24
N SER A 449 -20.84 -13.33 11.28
CA SER A 449 -20.62 -13.61 9.87
C SER A 449 -20.70 -12.32 9.07
N ALA A 450 -20.10 -12.32 7.89
CA ALA A 450 -20.17 -11.17 7.02
C ALA A 450 -21.62 -10.84 6.69
N PRO A 451 -22.05 -9.57 6.84
CA PRO A 451 -23.37 -9.14 6.43
C PRO A 451 -23.63 -9.51 4.96
N LYS A 452 -24.85 -10.01 4.69
CA LYS A 452 -25.31 -10.28 3.33
C LYS A 452 -25.50 -8.96 2.59
N ILE A 453 -24.44 -8.48 1.95
CA ILE A 453 -24.47 -7.24 1.18
C ILE A 453 -24.77 -7.61 -0.26
N ALA A 454 -25.96 -7.22 -0.73
CA ALA A 454 -26.33 -7.28 -2.14
C ALA A 454 -25.37 -6.43 -2.99
N ARG A 455 -25.28 -6.71 -4.29
CA ARG A 455 -24.41 -6.01 -5.26
C ARG A 455 -24.26 -4.52 -4.92
N VAL A 456 -23.01 -4.10 -4.71
CA VAL A 456 -22.67 -2.70 -4.55
C VAL A 456 -22.71 -2.07 -5.94
N ASN A 457 -23.73 -1.26 -6.22
CA ASN A 457 -23.75 -0.40 -7.40
C ASN A 457 -23.02 0.89 -7.06
N ARG A 458 -21.69 0.86 -7.16
CA ARG A 458 -20.87 2.06 -7.10
C ARG A 458 -20.85 2.68 -8.50
N PRO A 459 -21.26 3.94 -8.67
CA PRO A 459 -21.07 4.61 -9.95
C PRO A 459 -19.57 4.72 -10.21
N ARG A 460 -19.12 4.21 -11.35
CA ARG A 460 -17.72 4.40 -11.74
C ARG A 460 -17.43 5.89 -11.85
N PRO A 461 -16.28 6.36 -11.31
CA PRO A 461 -15.90 7.75 -11.42
C PRO A 461 -15.75 8.15 -12.90
N SER A 462 -16.06 9.41 -13.22
CA SER A 462 -15.95 9.93 -14.58
C SER A 462 -14.50 10.11 -15.04
N VAL A 463 -13.57 10.21 -14.08
CA VAL A 463 -12.14 10.36 -14.29
C VAL A 463 -11.40 9.36 -13.41
N LEU A 464 -10.42 8.70 -13.99
CA LEU A 464 -9.53 7.76 -13.32
C LEU A 464 -8.22 8.47 -12.97
N TYR A 465 -7.75 8.34 -11.73
CA TYR A 465 -6.51 8.94 -11.27
C TYR A 465 -5.52 7.86 -10.84
N GLY A 466 -4.24 8.07 -11.14
CA GLY A 466 -3.18 7.12 -10.85
C GLY A 466 -1.86 7.57 -11.46
N ALA A 467 -0.99 6.62 -11.81
CA ALA A 467 0.21 6.91 -12.58
C ALA A 467 -0.14 7.52 -13.94
N SER A 468 0.74 8.37 -14.46
CA SER A 468 0.48 9.15 -15.68
C SER A 468 0.22 8.26 -16.90
N ASP A 469 0.94 7.16 -17.02
CA ASP A 469 0.79 6.18 -18.10
C ASP A 469 -0.59 5.53 -18.07
N ASP A 470 -1.07 5.10 -16.91
CA ASP A 470 -2.43 4.53 -16.78
C ASP A 470 -3.51 5.56 -17.15
N MET A 471 -3.36 6.80 -16.67
CA MET A 471 -4.31 7.87 -16.99
C MET A 471 -4.36 8.16 -18.50
N VAL A 472 -3.21 8.13 -19.18
CA VAL A 472 -3.11 8.30 -20.64
C VAL A 472 -3.67 7.10 -21.40
N ILE A 473 -3.40 5.88 -20.93
CA ILE A 473 -3.96 4.65 -21.53
C ILE A 473 -5.49 4.72 -21.49
N GLN A 474 -6.08 5.14 -20.38
CA GLN A 474 -7.53 5.32 -20.26
C GLN A 474 -8.06 6.40 -21.21
N ALA A 475 -7.35 7.53 -21.35
CA ALA A 475 -7.73 8.58 -22.29
C ALA A 475 -7.72 8.08 -23.75
N TRP A 476 -6.71 7.28 -24.13
CA TRP A 476 -6.64 6.64 -25.44
C TRP A 476 -7.77 5.65 -25.67
N GLN A 477 -8.08 4.81 -24.67
CA GLN A 477 -9.18 3.85 -24.76
C GLN A 477 -10.52 4.56 -25.01
N HIS A 478 -10.81 5.64 -24.29
CA HIS A 478 -12.00 6.44 -24.53
C HIS A 478 -12.03 7.05 -25.95
N LEU A 479 -10.89 7.60 -26.41
CA LEU A 479 -10.80 8.16 -27.76
C LEU A 479 -11.03 7.09 -28.85
N GLN A 480 -10.45 5.90 -28.69
CA GLN A 480 -10.61 4.78 -29.62
C GLN A 480 -12.05 4.24 -29.64
N GLN A 481 -12.75 4.29 -28.51
CA GLN A 481 -14.17 3.93 -28.40
C GLN A 481 -15.10 5.01 -28.95
N GLY A 482 -14.57 6.17 -29.37
CA GLY A 482 -15.35 7.31 -29.86
C GLY A 482 -15.99 8.15 -28.74
N ASP A 483 -15.69 7.87 -27.47
CA ASP A 483 -16.15 8.67 -26.33
C ASP A 483 -15.22 9.87 -26.13
N THR A 484 -15.35 10.83 -27.05
CA THR A 484 -14.50 12.04 -27.07
C THR A 484 -14.62 12.86 -25.79
N ASP A 485 -15.78 12.87 -25.12
CA ASP A 485 -15.97 13.67 -23.91
C ASP A 485 -15.23 13.07 -22.71
N ARG A 486 -15.26 11.74 -22.55
CA ARG A 486 -14.42 11.09 -21.52
C ARG A 486 -12.94 11.15 -21.86
N ALA A 487 -12.57 11.03 -23.14
CA ALA A 487 -11.18 11.19 -23.57
C ALA A 487 -10.64 12.59 -23.21
N ILE A 488 -11.43 13.65 -23.45
CA ILE A 488 -11.09 15.02 -23.08
C ILE A 488 -10.93 15.15 -21.56
N GLN A 489 -11.90 14.68 -20.77
CA GLN A 489 -11.86 14.77 -19.31
C GLN A 489 -10.64 14.05 -18.73
N GLN A 490 -10.37 12.83 -19.20
CA GLN A 490 -9.26 12.01 -18.74
C GLN A 490 -7.90 12.60 -19.14
N ALA A 491 -7.77 13.12 -20.37
CA ALA A 491 -6.56 13.81 -20.83
C ALA A 491 -6.30 15.09 -20.02
N GLN A 492 -7.34 15.90 -19.78
CA GLN A 492 -7.23 17.12 -18.96
C GLN A 492 -6.82 16.81 -17.53
N ALA A 493 -7.35 15.74 -16.93
CA ALA A 493 -6.95 15.30 -15.61
C ALA A 493 -5.47 14.88 -15.56
N THR A 494 -5.00 14.15 -16.57
CA THR A 494 -3.58 13.76 -16.70
C THR A 494 -2.68 15.00 -16.78
N ILE A 495 -3.02 15.96 -17.63
CA ILE A 495 -2.27 17.21 -17.81
C ILE A 495 -2.22 17.98 -16.49
N ALA A 496 -3.38 18.17 -15.84
CA ALA A 496 -3.46 18.93 -14.59
C ALA A 496 -2.60 18.31 -13.47
N GLU A 497 -2.51 16.98 -13.42
CA GLU A 497 -1.78 16.27 -12.38
C GLU A 497 -0.26 16.21 -12.61
N TRP A 498 0.18 16.07 -13.87
CA TRP A 498 1.56 15.68 -14.17
C TRP A 498 2.38 16.74 -14.91
N SER A 499 1.79 17.88 -15.31
CA SER A 499 2.49 18.90 -16.11
C SER A 499 3.75 19.47 -15.46
N GLU A 500 3.76 19.67 -14.14
CA GLU A 500 4.94 20.21 -13.44
C GLU A 500 6.15 19.26 -13.59
N TRP A 501 5.93 17.96 -13.41
CA TRP A 501 6.96 16.94 -13.61
C TRP A 501 7.36 16.81 -15.07
N ALA A 502 6.40 16.87 -16.00
CA ALA A 502 6.67 16.83 -17.43
C ALA A 502 7.60 17.97 -17.87
N LEU A 503 7.39 19.19 -17.36
CA LEU A 503 8.26 20.34 -17.63
C LEU A 503 9.67 20.14 -17.07
N LYS A 504 9.81 19.66 -15.82
CA LYS A 504 11.12 19.31 -15.23
C LYS A 504 11.85 18.25 -16.06
N LEU A 505 11.13 17.23 -16.55
CA LEU A 505 11.68 16.17 -17.39
C LEU A 505 12.05 16.67 -18.80
N GLN A 506 11.28 17.58 -19.39
CA GLN A 506 11.62 18.27 -20.63
C GLN A 506 12.95 19.02 -20.48
N GLU A 507 13.11 19.85 -19.44
CA GLU A 507 14.35 20.59 -19.19
C GLU A 507 15.53 19.65 -18.93
N LYS A 508 15.31 18.55 -18.21
CA LYS A 508 16.32 17.51 -17.98
C LYS A 508 16.74 16.86 -19.30
N LYS A 509 15.79 16.51 -20.17
CA LYS A 509 16.07 15.91 -21.49
C LYS A 509 16.80 16.89 -22.40
N ALA A 510 16.37 18.14 -22.44
CA ALA A 510 17.00 19.20 -23.23
C ALA A 510 18.46 19.42 -22.83
N ARG A 511 18.77 19.40 -21.53
CA ARG A 511 20.15 19.55 -21.03
C ARG A 511 21.02 18.32 -21.25
N LYS A 512 20.47 17.11 -21.07
CA LYS A 512 21.26 15.86 -21.12
C LYS A 512 21.41 15.30 -22.53
N VAL A 513 20.33 15.33 -23.30
CA VAL A 513 20.24 14.72 -24.64
C VAL A 513 20.14 15.82 -25.70
N GLY A 514 19.24 16.79 -25.51
CA GLY A 514 19.05 17.92 -26.44
C GLY A 514 18.33 17.59 -27.74
N HIS A 515 17.99 16.32 -27.98
CA HIS A 515 17.29 15.83 -29.17
C HIS A 515 16.41 14.61 -28.83
N LEU A 516 15.66 14.13 -29.82
CA LEU A 516 14.94 12.86 -29.73
C LEU A 516 15.95 11.70 -29.76
N VAL A 517 15.79 10.73 -28.86
CA VAL A 517 16.65 9.54 -28.82
C VAL A 517 16.30 8.63 -30.00
N GLU A 518 17.28 8.26 -30.82
CA GLU A 518 17.06 7.27 -31.87
C GLU A 518 16.79 5.89 -31.25
N TYR A 519 15.74 5.22 -31.71
CA TYR A 519 15.37 3.89 -31.24
C TYR A 519 15.56 2.85 -32.35
N SER A 520 16.54 1.96 -32.16
CA SER A 520 16.85 0.85 -33.06
C SER A 520 16.44 -0.51 -32.51
N GLY A 521 15.56 -0.54 -31.50
CA GLY A 521 15.14 -1.78 -30.83
C GLY A 521 15.97 -2.14 -29.59
N LEU A 522 17.01 -1.36 -29.26
CA LEU A 522 17.92 -1.68 -28.15
C LEU A 522 17.28 -1.40 -26.78
N PRO A 523 17.41 -2.31 -25.79
CA PRO A 523 16.85 -2.12 -24.45
C PRO A 523 17.30 -0.84 -23.74
N GLU A 524 18.57 -0.45 -23.87
CA GLU A 524 19.09 0.75 -23.19
C GLU A 524 18.47 2.05 -23.73
N GLN A 525 18.26 2.14 -25.05
CA GLN A 525 17.57 3.29 -25.66
C GLN A 525 16.12 3.36 -25.21
N ARG A 526 15.45 2.20 -25.15
CA ARG A 526 14.08 2.10 -24.64
C ARG A 526 14.02 2.62 -23.19
N LYS A 527 14.93 2.16 -22.34
CA LYS A 527 15.05 2.59 -20.94
C LYS A 527 15.31 4.10 -20.81
N GLU A 528 16.19 4.64 -21.64
CA GLU A 528 16.47 6.08 -21.67
C GLU A 528 15.21 6.89 -22.03
N ILE A 529 14.46 6.47 -23.05
CA ILE A 529 13.23 7.16 -23.45
C ILE A 529 12.17 7.09 -22.34
N PHE A 530 11.95 5.92 -21.74
CA PHE A 530 11.02 5.74 -20.63
C PHE A 530 11.43 6.49 -19.35
N SER A 531 12.70 6.84 -19.18
CA SER A 531 13.14 7.68 -18.05
C SER A 531 12.54 9.09 -18.04
N TYR A 532 11.93 9.50 -19.17
CA TYR A 532 11.18 10.75 -19.33
C TYR A 532 9.66 10.52 -19.32
N TRP A 533 9.19 9.55 -18.53
CA TRP A 533 7.79 9.12 -18.42
C TRP A 533 6.77 10.26 -18.41
N ALA A 534 6.84 11.20 -17.46
CA ALA A 534 5.83 12.26 -17.32
C ALA A 534 5.77 13.17 -18.55
N LEU A 535 6.94 13.46 -19.15
CA LEU A 535 7.03 14.24 -20.38
C LEU A 535 6.28 13.52 -21.51
N ASN A 536 6.56 12.23 -21.70
CA ASN A 536 5.94 11.45 -22.77
C ASN A 536 4.42 11.34 -22.56
N ASP A 537 3.98 11.09 -21.32
CA ASP A 537 2.57 10.90 -20.98
C ASP A 537 1.77 12.20 -21.08
N VAL A 538 2.29 13.33 -20.57
CA VAL A 538 1.59 14.63 -20.68
C VAL A 538 1.53 15.10 -22.13
N ALA A 539 2.58 14.88 -22.92
CA ALA A 539 2.54 15.15 -24.36
C ALA A 539 1.50 14.28 -25.08
N ALA A 540 1.41 13.00 -24.73
CA ALA A 540 0.38 12.10 -25.24
C ALA A 540 -1.03 12.59 -24.87
N ALA A 541 -1.24 13.02 -23.62
CA ALA A 541 -2.51 13.57 -23.17
C ALA A 541 -2.92 14.83 -23.96
N HIS A 542 -2.00 15.77 -24.20
CA HIS A 542 -2.27 16.91 -25.08
C HIS A 542 -2.60 16.48 -26.52
N PHE A 543 -1.97 15.42 -27.02
CA PHE A 543 -2.20 14.93 -28.37
C PHE A 543 -3.59 14.31 -28.49
N ILE A 544 -4.00 13.49 -27.52
CA ILE A 544 -5.35 12.93 -27.39
C ILE A 544 -6.38 14.07 -27.31
N LEU A 545 -6.11 15.10 -26.49
CA LEU A 545 -6.97 16.26 -26.33
C LEU A 545 -7.17 17.00 -27.67
N GLY A 546 -6.09 17.20 -28.42
CA GLY A 546 -6.12 17.78 -29.75
C GLY A 546 -6.96 16.96 -30.74
N LYS A 547 -6.75 15.65 -30.79
CA LYS A 547 -7.53 14.72 -31.64
C LYS A 547 -9.01 14.70 -31.28
N ALA A 548 -9.33 14.66 -29.99
CA ALA A 548 -10.72 14.66 -29.52
C ALA A 548 -11.45 15.95 -29.88
N PHE A 549 -10.80 17.11 -29.71
CA PHE A 549 -11.39 18.39 -30.12
C PHE A 549 -11.55 18.50 -31.64
N ASP A 550 -10.58 18.02 -32.42
CA ASP A 550 -10.69 17.99 -33.88
C ASP A 550 -11.86 17.10 -34.35
N GLN A 551 -12.04 15.91 -33.76
CA GLN A 551 -13.21 15.05 -34.03
C GLN A 551 -14.54 15.76 -33.72
N LYS A 552 -14.56 16.65 -32.73
CA LYS A 552 -15.70 17.53 -32.40
C LYS A 552 -15.79 18.80 -33.25
N ARG A 553 -14.87 19.01 -34.21
CA ARG A 553 -14.72 20.22 -35.04
C ARG A 553 -14.47 21.50 -34.24
N HIS A 554 -13.88 21.35 -33.07
CA HIS A 554 -13.46 22.44 -32.18
C HIS A 554 -12.00 22.80 -32.48
N HIS A 555 -11.73 23.21 -33.72
CA HIS A 555 -10.38 23.42 -34.23
C HIS A 555 -9.51 24.39 -33.40
N PRO A 556 -10.03 25.51 -32.84
CA PRO A 556 -9.22 26.38 -31.99
C PRO A 556 -8.71 25.69 -30.72
N GLN A 557 -9.55 24.89 -30.04
CA GLN A 557 -9.11 24.12 -28.88
C GLN A 557 -8.12 23.02 -29.27
N ALA A 558 -8.33 22.37 -30.42
CA ALA A 558 -7.39 21.37 -30.95
C ALA A 558 -6.00 21.99 -31.21
N ALA A 559 -5.97 23.12 -31.92
CA ALA A 559 -4.74 23.84 -32.21
C ALA A 559 -4.02 24.29 -30.92
N GLY A 560 -4.76 24.77 -29.92
CA GLY A 560 -4.20 25.12 -28.62
C GLY A 560 -3.55 23.94 -27.90
N ALA A 561 -4.18 22.76 -27.93
CA ALA A 561 -3.59 21.56 -27.33
C ALA A 561 -2.31 21.10 -28.07
N PHE A 562 -2.31 21.12 -29.41
CA PHE A 562 -1.12 20.81 -30.20
C PHE A 562 0.01 21.82 -29.99
N GLN A 563 -0.31 23.10 -29.83
CA GLN A 563 0.66 24.15 -29.55
C GLN A 563 1.38 23.92 -28.22
N GLN A 564 0.69 23.42 -27.19
CA GLN A 564 1.34 23.06 -25.92
C GLN A 564 2.44 22.01 -26.11
N ILE A 565 2.23 21.03 -26.99
CA ILE A 565 3.25 20.00 -27.27
C ILE A 565 4.48 20.62 -27.92
N VAL A 566 4.29 21.43 -28.95
CA VAL A 566 5.40 22.06 -29.69
C VAL A 566 6.19 23.01 -28.79
N GLN A 567 5.52 23.76 -27.92
CA GLN A 567 6.16 24.77 -27.09
C GLN A 567 6.85 24.17 -25.85
N ASN A 568 6.18 23.24 -25.17
CA ASN A 568 6.55 22.84 -23.81
C ASN A 568 7.02 21.38 -23.71
N TYR A 569 6.70 20.53 -24.69
CA TYR A 569 6.94 19.08 -24.62
C TYR A 569 7.57 18.53 -25.90
N SER A 570 8.40 19.34 -26.57
CA SER A 570 8.89 19.06 -27.92
C SER A 570 9.82 17.85 -28.03
N LEU A 571 10.38 17.39 -26.91
CA LEU A 571 11.29 16.24 -26.86
C LEU A 571 10.58 14.94 -26.44
N ALA A 572 9.25 14.95 -26.32
CA ALA A 572 8.48 13.76 -25.97
C ALA A 572 8.60 12.65 -27.04
N GLN A 573 8.66 11.40 -26.59
CA GLN A 573 8.65 10.21 -27.43
C GLN A 573 7.72 9.16 -26.82
N ILE A 574 6.63 8.87 -27.53
CA ILE A 574 5.54 8.03 -27.01
C ILE A 574 5.69 6.62 -27.58
N TRP A 575 5.56 5.61 -26.73
CA TRP A 575 5.59 4.21 -27.14
C TRP A 575 4.29 3.82 -27.85
N ASP A 576 4.40 3.26 -29.05
CA ASP A 576 3.32 2.56 -29.72
C ASP A 576 3.40 1.06 -29.37
N PRO A 577 2.31 0.43 -28.89
CA PRO A 577 2.29 -1.01 -28.60
C PRO A 577 2.72 -1.91 -29.76
N ARG A 578 2.72 -1.41 -31.00
CA ARG A 578 3.20 -2.12 -32.19
C ARG A 578 4.73 -2.13 -32.34
N GLY A 579 5.48 -1.52 -31.43
CA GLY A 579 6.92 -1.76 -31.28
C GLY A 579 7.84 -0.58 -31.63
N TRP A 580 7.33 0.65 -31.74
CA TRP A 580 8.15 1.82 -32.07
C TRP A 580 7.82 3.03 -31.19
N PHE A 581 8.73 4.00 -31.15
CA PHE A 581 8.46 5.32 -30.56
C PHE A 581 8.10 6.32 -31.65
N TRP A 582 7.14 7.20 -31.35
CA TRP A 582 6.78 8.31 -32.23
C TRP A 582 6.87 9.65 -31.50
N SER A 583 7.10 10.71 -32.27
CA SER A 583 7.16 12.09 -31.79
C SER A 583 5.81 12.75 -32.03
N PRO A 584 5.10 13.21 -30.99
CA PRO A 584 3.86 13.93 -31.19
C PRO A 584 4.05 15.24 -31.97
N VAL A 585 5.21 15.88 -31.88
CA VAL A 585 5.55 17.07 -32.70
C VAL A 585 5.56 16.71 -34.19
N THR A 586 6.20 15.58 -34.56
CA THR A 586 6.24 15.10 -35.95
C THR A 586 4.83 14.75 -36.44
N SER A 587 4.08 13.97 -35.65
CA SER A 587 2.70 13.59 -35.99
C SER A 587 1.77 14.79 -36.16
N ILE A 588 1.92 15.86 -35.37
CA ILE A 588 1.14 17.10 -35.57
C ILE A 588 1.43 17.72 -36.94
N GLY A 589 2.71 17.82 -37.32
CA GLY A 589 3.11 18.39 -38.61
C GLY A 589 2.57 17.60 -39.81
N GLU A 590 2.65 16.27 -39.73
CA GLU A 590 2.24 15.35 -40.81
C GLU A 590 0.72 15.18 -40.88
N GLU A 591 0.06 14.87 -39.75
CA GLU A 591 -1.37 14.52 -39.73
C GLU A 591 -2.30 15.73 -39.76
N PHE A 592 -1.90 16.87 -39.19
CA PHE A 592 -2.80 18.01 -38.99
C PHE A 592 -2.37 19.24 -39.80
N VAL A 593 -1.13 19.67 -39.65
CA VAL A 593 -0.69 20.92 -40.28
C VAL A 593 -0.63 20.79 -41.80
N SER A 594 -0.06 19.69 -42.29
CA SER A 594 0.00 19.42 -43.74
C SER A 594 -1.36 19.15 -44.36
N ALA A 595 -2.27 18.52 -43.60
CA ALA A 595 -3.60 18.14 -44.06
C ALA A 595 -4.59 19.32 -44.07
N ASP A 596 -4.56 20.21 -43.07
CA ASP A 596 -5.41 21.39 -43.01
C ASP A 596 -4.67 22.64 -42.50
N PRO A 597 -3.82 23.26 -43.35
CA PRO A 597 -3.06 24.46 -43.00
C PRO A 597 -3.94 25.64 -42.58
N ARG A 598 -5.23 25.66 -42.96
CA ARG A 598 -6.15 26.75 -42.61
C ARG A 598 -6.43 26.83 -41.12
N HIS A 599 -6.45 25.68 -40.44
CA HIS A 599 -6.74 25.60 -39.01
C HIS A 599 -5.48 25.42 -38.16
N TYR A 600 -4.43 24.81 -38.74
CA TYR A 600 -3.23 24.41 -37.98
C TYR A 600 -1.92 25.02 -38.49
N GLY A 601 -1.96 25.81 -39.58
CA GLY A 601 -0.77 26.39 -40.21
C GLY A 601 0.09 27.25 -39.29
N ASP A 602 -0.52 27.92 -38.31
CA ASP A 602 0.20 28.81 -37.38
C ASP A 602 1.04 28.05 -36.33
N ILE A 603 0.96 26.72 -36.30
CA ILE A 603 1.79 25.86 -35.44
C ILE A 603 3.23 25.72 -36.05
N LEU A 604 3.38 25.83 -37.37
CA LEU A 604 4.64 25.63 -38.13
C LEU A 604 5.79 26.60 -37.80
N PRO A 605 5.57 27.93 -37.68
CA PRO A 605 6.65 28.88 -37.40
C PRO A 605 7.42 28.58 -36.11
N GLN A 606 6.80 27.85 -35.18
CA GLN A 606 7.40 27.46 -33.89
C GLN A 606 8.14 26.11 -33.97
N MET A 607 7.67 25.18 -34.81
CA MET A 607 8.36 23.90 -35.06
C MET A 607 9.73 24.10 -35.72
N LEU A 608 9.82 25.03 -36.68
CA LEU A 608 11.05 25.35 -37.41
C LEU A 608 12.06 26.16 -36.57
N ALA A 609 11.59 26.91 -35.56
CA ALA A 609 12.45 27.70 -34.67
C ALA A 609 13.07 26.86 -33.53
N ALA A 610 12.44 25.74 -33.14
CA ALA A 610 12.86 24.91 -32.01
C ALA A 610 13.80 23.74 -32.38
N SER A 611 13.97 23.41 -33.67
CA SER A 611 14.88 22.32 -34.10
C SER A 611 15.27 22.42 -35.58
N PRO A 612 16.46 22.95 -35.91
CA PRO A 612 16.93 22.99 -37.30
C PRO A 612 17.27 21.61 -37.89
N ASN A 613 17.26 20.52 -37.10
CA ASN A 613 17.76 19.19 -37.51
C ASN A 613 16.72 18.07 -37.67
N ILE A 614 15.40 18.34 -37.63
CA ILE A 614 14.38 17.28 -37.81
C ILE A 614 14.05 17.03 -39.31
N GLY A 615 14.71 17.73 -40.23
CA GLY A 615 14.28 17.81 -41.63
C GLY A 615 14.95 16.90 -42.66
N ASN A 616 15.71 15.85 -42.33
CA ASN A 616 16.38 15.04 -43.35
C ASN A 616 16.60 13.56 -42.97
N GLN A 617 15.52 12.77 -42.84
CA GLN A 617 15.55 11.36 -43.20
C GLN A 617 14.15 10.95 -43.71
N PRO A 618 14.01 10.44 -44.94
CA PRO A 618 12.80 9.76 -45.37
C PRO A 618 12.72 8.38 -44.67
N PHE A 619 11.53 8.00 -44.18
CA PHE A 619 11.23 6.63 -43.77
C PHE A 619 11.18 5.68 -44.96
#